data_AF-A0A2R6JL95-F1
#
_entry.id   AF-A0A2R6JL95-F1
#
_cell.length_a   1.000
_cell.length_b   1.000
_cell.length_c   1.000
_cell.angle_alpha   90.00
_cell.angle_beta   90.00
_cell.angle_gamma   90.00
#
_symmetry.space_group_name_H-M   'P 1'
#
loop_
_entity.id
_entity.type
_entity.pdbx_description
1 polymer ?
#
loop_
_entity_poly.entity_id
_entity_poly.type
_entity_poly.pdbx_seq_one_letter_code
_entity_poly.pdbx_strand_id
1 'polypeptide(L)'
;MPHGDDARESILSHSERDVATHLREHPDATPEDVAAARGADPEATEKAVARIREKTDRALATLLQSPFTDEAAADLDPERRAELREALGGGDGD
;
A
#
# COMPACT_ATOMS: atom_id res chain seq x y z
N MET A 1 -25.80 -0.97 -15.78
CA MET A 1 -24.58 -1.59 -15.24
C MET A 1 -24.05 -0.66 -14.15
N PRO A 2 -24.23 -0.97 -12.86
CA PRO A 2 -23.53 -0.22 -11.83
C PRO A 2 -22.06 -0.68 -11.81
N HIS A 3 -21.13 0.16 -12.25
CA HIS A 3 -19.71 -0.02 -11.96
C HIS A 3 -19.45 0.36 -10.50
N GLY A 4 -19.82 -0.53 -9.59
CA GLY A 4 -19.33 -0.51 -8.22
C GLY A 4 -17.95 -1.15 -8.20
N ASP A 5 -16.90 -0.37 -8.49
CA ASP A 5 -15.52 -0.54 -7.98
C ASP A 5 -14.56 0.60 -8.42
N ASP A 6 -15.06 1.77 -8.83
CA ASP A 6 -14.21 2.97 -9.09
C ASP A 6 -13.83 3.71 -7.79
N ALA A 7 -13.95 3.05 -6.63
CA ALA A 7 -13.74 3.64 -5.33
C ALA A 7 -12.24 3.67 -4.97
N ARG A 8 -11.56 4.63 -5.60
CA ARG A 8 -10.19 5.16 -5.39
C ARG A 8 -9.13 4.49 -6.27
N GLU A 9 -8.91 5.06 -7.46
CA GLU A 9 -7.68 4.82 -8.23
C GLU A 9 -6.47 4.85 -7.28
N SER A 10 -5.68 3.77 -7.32
CA SER A 10 -4.52 3.64 -6.45
C SER A 10 -3.56 4.81 -6.67
N ILE A 11 -3.01 5.36 -5.58
CA ILE A 11 -1.91 6.34 -5.65
C ILE A 11 -0.65 5.75 -6.30
N LEU A 12 -0.58 4.41 -6.38
CA LEU A 12 0.48 3.66 -7.03
C LEU A 12 0.16 3.43 -8.51
N SER A 13 1.17 3.63 -9.35
CA SER A 13 1.12 3.22 -10.76
C SER A 13 0.98 1.70 -10.89
N HIS A 14 0.62 1.20 -12.08
CA HIS A 14 0.49 -0.25 -12.30
C HIS A 14 1.76 -1.02 -11.92
N SER A 15 2.93 -0.58 -12.39
CA SER A 15 4.20 -1.23 -12.06
C SER A 15 4.52 -1.19 -10.56
N GLU A 16 4.18 -0.10 -9.87
CA GLU A 16 4.36 0.03 -8.42
C GLU A 16 3.39 -0.86 -7.64
N ARG A 17 2.15 -1.05 -8.11
CA ARG A 17 1.21 -2.00 -7.51
C ARG A 17 1.72 -3.44 -7.59
N ASP A 18 2.33 -3.81 -8.71
CA ASP A 18 2.94 -5.14 -8.86
C ASP A 18 4.11 -5.32 -7.89
N VAL A 19 4.96 -4.28 -7.72
CA VAL A 19 6.06 -4.33 -6.73
C VAL A 19 5.49 -4.47 -5.31
N ALA A 20 4.51 -3.64 -4.95
CA ALA A 20 3.90 -3.65 -3.63
C ALA A 20 3.19 -4.98 -3.33
N THR A 21 2.55 -5.59 -4.34
CA THR A 21 1.90 -6.90 -4.19
C THR A 21 2.93 -7.98 -3.91
N HIS A 22 4.04 -8.03 -4.67
CA HIS A 22 5.10 -9.00 -4.44
C HIS A 22 5.72 -8.86 -3.04
N LEU A 23 6.01 -7.64 -2.60
CA LEU A 23 6.55 -7.39 -1.25
C LEU A 23 5.56 -7.75 -0.15
N ARG A 24 4.25 -7.65 -0.41
CA ARG A 24 3.22 -8.08 0.56
C ARG A 24 3.12 -9.61 0.66
N GLU A 25 3.27 -10.30 -0.46
CA GLU A 25 3.24 -11.78 -0.52
C GLU A 25 4.55 -12.39 0.00
N HIS A 26 5.65 -11.65 -0.11
CA HIS A 26 6.99 -12.04 0.32
C HIS A 26 7.61 -10.93 1.18
N PRO A 27 7.25 -10.83 2.48
CA PRO A 27 7.68 -9.73 3.35
C PRO A 27 9.19 -9.65 3.57
N ASP A 28 9.91 -10.78 3.43
CA ASP A 28 11.36 -10.86 3.51
C ASP A 28 12.09 -10.57 2.18
N ALA A 29 11.35 -10.36 1.08
CA ALA A 29 11.94 -10.14 -0.24
C ALA A 29 12.60 -8.75 -0.33
N THR A 30 13.79 -8.74 -0.91
CA THR A 30 14.51 -7.51 -1.25
C THR A 30 14.03 -6.95 -2.60
N PRO A 31 14.32 -5.67 -2.90
CA PRO A 31 14.10 -5.14 -4.26
C PRO A 31 14.81 -5.94 -5.35
N GLU A 32 15.97 -6.54 -5.03
CA GLU A 32 16.72 -7.40 -5.96
C GLU A 32 15.96 -8.71 -6.24
N ASP A 33 15.37 -9.33 -5.21
CA ASP A 33 14.54 -10.54 -5.37
C ASP A 33 13.31 -10.24 -6.24
N VAL A 34 12.66 -9.10 -6.00
CA VAL A 34 11.51 -8.63 -6.80
C VAL A 34 11.93 -8.41 -8.25
N ALA A 35 13.09 -7.78 -8.48
CA ALA A 35 13.60 -7.53 -9.83
C ALA A 35 13.91 -8.84 -10.57
N ALA A 36 14.58 -9.79 -9.88
CA ALA A 36 14.89 -11.10 -10.41
C ALA A 36 13.63 -11.90 -10.76
N ALA A 37 12.64 -11.94 -9.86
CA ALA A 37 11.37 -12.63 -10.10
C ALA A 37 10.59 -12.06 -11.30
N ARG A 38 10.78 -10.77 -11.60
CA ARG A 38 10.06 -10.05 -12.66
C ARG A 38 10.85 -9.92 -13.96
N GLY A 39 12.11 -10.34 -13.99
CA GLY A 39 13.02 -10.03 -15.10
C GLY A 39 13.18 -8.53 -15.35
N ALA A 40 13.11 -7.74 -14.27
CA ALA A 40 13.21 -6.29 -14.30
C ALA A 40 14.60 -5.82 -13.89
N ASP A 41 14.88 -4.55 -14.16
CA ASP A 41 16.11 -3.90 -13.70
C ASP A 41 16.06 -3.67 -12.16
N PRO A 42 17.10 -4.07 -11.40
CA PRO A 42 17.15 -3.88 -9.95
C PRO A 42 17.07 -2.40 -9.53
N GLU A 43 17.78 -1.50 -10.20
CA GLU A 43 17.79 -0.07 -9.87
C GLU A 43 16.40 0.56 -10.10
N ALA A 44 15.73 0.17 -11.19
CA ALA A 44 14.35 0.59 -11.46
C ALA A 44 13.37 0.10 -10.37
N THR A 45 13.58 -1.10 -9.85
CA THR A 45 12.76 -1.71 -8.80
C THR A 45 12.98 -1.02 -7.46
N GLU A 46 14.23 -0.74 -7.08
CA GLU A 46 14.55 0.05 -5.89
C GLU A 46 13.89 1.44 -5.94
N LYS A 47 13.97 2.12 -7.09
CA LYS A 47 13.31 3.41 -7.29
C LYS A 47 11.78 3.30 -7.16
N ALA A 48 11.18 2.21 -7.62
CA ALA A 48 9.76 1.96 -7.44
C ALA A 48 9.40 1.79 -5.96
N VAL A 49 10.19 1.03 -5.20
CA VAL A 49 10.03 0.88 -3.75
C VAL A 49 10.15 2.23 -3.03
N ALA A 50 11.15 3.04 -3.37
CA ALA A 50 11.31 4.38 -2.80
C ALA A 50 10.09 5.26 -3.06
N ARG A 51 9.56 5.26 -4.30
CA ARG A 51 8.34 6.01 -4.65
C ARG A 51 7.10 5.51 -3.91
N ILE A 52 6.95 4.19 -3.75
CA ILE A 52 5.84 3.61 -2.98
C ILE A 52 5.88 4.15 -1.54
N ARG A 53 7.05 4.11 -0.89
CA ARG A 53 7.23 4.63 0.48
C ARG A 53 6.88 6.12 0.57
N GLU A 54 7.39 6.94 -0.34
CA GLU A 54 7.11 8.38 -0.37
C GLU A 54 5.60 8.66 -0.53
N LYS A 55 4.93 7.95 -1.43
CA LYS A 55 3.49 8.11 -1.67
C LYS A 55 2.66 7.69 -0.46
N THR A 56 3.03 6.60 0.19
CA THR A 56 2.38 6.14 1.42
C THR A 56 2.54 7.16 2.55
N ASP A 57 3.75 7.68 2.75
CA ASP A 57 4.02 8.70 3.78
C ASP A 57 3.22 9.98 3.53
N ARG A 58 3.21 10.48 2.28
CA ARG A 58 2.39 11.64 1.90
C ARG A 58 0.90 11.40 2.14
N ALA A 59 0.39 10.21 1.80
CA ALA A 59 -1.00 9.87 2.02
C ALA A 59 -1.34 9.82 3.51
N LEU A 60 -0.47 9.23 4.33
CA LEU A 60 -0.64 9.18 5.79
C LEU A 60 -0.58 10.58 6.41
N ALA A 61 0.38 11.40 6.04
CA ALA A 61 0.48 12.78 6.49
C ALA A 61 -0.77 13.60 6.11
N THR A 62 -1.38 13.32 4.94
CA THR A 62 -2.63 13.94 4.51
C THR A 62 -3.80 13.47 5.38
N LEU A 63 -3.89 12.17 5.67
CA LEU A 63 -4.92 11.63 6.57
C LEU A 63 -4.79 12.23 7.97
N LEU A 64 -3.59 12.35 8.53
CA LEU A 64 -3.39 12.91 9.87
C LEU A 64 -3.77 14.40 9.98
N GLN A 65 -3.73 15.15 8.88
CA GLN A 65 -4.10 16.57 8.85
C GLN A 65 -5.56 16.82 8.48
N SER A 66 -6.25 15.83 7.93
CA SER A 66 -7.60 16.00 7.42
C SER A 66 -8.62 16.06 8.56
N PRO A 67 -9.51 17.07 8.60
CA PRO A 67 -10.59 17.13 9.58
C PRO A 67 -11.66 16.06 9.36
N PHE A 68 -11.64 15.38 8.22
CA PHE A 68 -12.60 14.33 7.86
C PHE A 68 -12.12 12.91 8.21
N THR A 69 -10.96 12.77 8.85
CA THR A 69 -10.36 11.44 9.07
C THR A 69 -11.18 10.58 10.02
N ASP A 70 -11.77 11.15 11.07
CA ASP A 70 -12.65 10.41 11.97
C ASP A 70 -13.92 9.93 11.28
N GLU A 71 -14.52 10.76 10.43
CA GLU A 71 -15.69 10.41 9.60
C GLU A 71 -15.32 9.31 8.59
N ALA A 72 -14.22 9.49 7.87
CA ALA A 72 -13.72 8.51 6.91
C ALA A 72 -13.37 7.16 7.57
N ALA A 73 -12.90 7.17 8.83
CA ALA A 73 -12.63 5.95 9.59
C ALA A 73 -13.91 5.31 10.16
N ALA A 74 -14.95 6.09 10.46
CA ALA A 74 -16.26 5.60 10.87
C ALA A 74 -17.05 5.00 9.71
N ASP A 75 -16.86 5.51 8.50
CA ASP A 75 -17.45 5.01 7.26
C ASP A 75 -16.82 3.69 6.76
N LEU A 76 -15.68 3.28 7.33
CA LEU A 76 -15.11 1.97 7.02
C LEU A 76 -16.01 0.87 7.59
N ASP A 77 -16.44 -0.05 6.73
CA ASP A 77 -17.11 -1.28 7.16
C ASP A 77 -16.25 -2.01 8.23
N PRO A 78 -16.87 -2.67 9.22
CA PRO A 78 -16.15 -3.27 10.34
C PRO A 78 -15.03 -4.24 9.92
N GLU A 79 -15.22 -4.97 8.82
CA GLU A 79 -14.22 -5.88 8.25
C GLU A 79 -13.00 -5.10 7.75
N ARG A 80 -13.19 -4.09 6.88
CA ARG A 80 -12.11 -3.22 6.38
C ARG A 80 -11.38 -2.48 7.50
N ARG A 81 -12.11 -2.08 8.54
CA ARG A 81 -11.51 -1.45 9.72
C ARG A 81 -10.65 -2.44 10.52
N ALA A 82 -11.06 -3.70 10.64
CA ALA A 82 -10.28 -4.74 11.30
C ALA A 82 -9.00 -5.07 10.50
N GLU A 83 -9.12 -5.25 9.18
CA GLU A 83 -7.98 -5.46 8.27
C GLU A 83 -6.96 -4.32 8.37
N LEU A 84 -7.43 -3.06 8.33
CA LEU A 84 -6.54 -1.90 8.48
C LEU A 84 -5.84 -1.90 9.84
N ARG A 85 -6.54 -2.29 10.91
CA ARG A 85 -5.95 -2.36 12.25
C ARG A 85 -4.89 -3.45 12.35
N GLU A 86 -5.14 -4.62 11.77
CA GLU A 86 -4.17 -5.71 11.71
C GLU A 86 -2.94 -5.30 10.89
N ALA A 87 -3.15 -4.69 9.73
CA ALA A 87 -2.07 -4.18 8.88
C ALA A 87 -1.21 -3.11 9.56
N LEU A 88 -1.79 -2.26 10.41
CA LEU A 88 -1.06 -1.24 11.18
C LEU A 88 -0.46 -1.77 12.49
N GLY A 89 -1.05 -2.81 13.07
CA GLY A 89 -0.64 -3.40 14.35
C GLY A 89 0.35 -4.56 14.23
N GLY A 90 0.68 -5.01 13.01
CA GLY A 90 1.55 -6.15 12.71
C GLY A 90 3.05 -5.94 12.98
N GLY A 91 3.39 -5.42 14.16
CA GLY A 91 4.77 -5.30 14.66
C GLY A 91 4.92 -5.55 16.17
N ASP A 92 3.84 -5.83 16.90
CA ASP A 92 3.88 -6.23 18.31
C ASP A 92 2.89 -7.39 18.52
N GLY A 93 3.39 -8.62 18.38
CA GLY A 93 2.61 -9.85 18.53
C GLY A 93 3.51 -11.04 18.86
N ASP A 94 3.81 -11.18 20.16
CA ASP A 94 4.58 -12.20 20.91
C ASP A 94 6.11 -12.07 20.95
#